data_AF-A0A947CJC3-F1
#
_entry.id   AF-A0A947CJC3-F1
#
_cell.length_a   1.000
_cell.length_b   1.000
_cell.length_c   1.000
_cell.angle_alpha   90.00
_cell.angle_beta   90.00
_cell.angle_gamma   90.00
#
_symmetry.space_group_name_H-M   'P 1'
#
loop_
_entity.id
_entity.type
_entity.pdbx_description
1 polymer ?
#
loop_
_entity_poly.entity_id
_entity_poly.type
_entity_poly.pdbx_seq_one_letter_code
_entity_poly.pdbx_strand_id
1 'polypeptide(L)'
;ANYRPFMLVHDDPTFNASIITDPEVDKTAFAINVHRGLFDRGATDGELLAIIMHELEHAVGLHGLSGVKDRIARYYLAAGNREPFGFEQVSDPGVEDAVGAWMSLSEDAGWFSGTAMVGFPFPGYSFGGNLGDLYWRALDVYADTTDEACASAVAQFNEAYDGYMLRYDGNSQNIYFGEDTDLAAYIGTLALNAVHSSCFANFELDYFDMMALYLNSSAAEVRADMDAESIAVVEGKNAFEGISALLGHRRAVMREIEAATAEATGQPWSRVRVYSYEEAADDATVAVMHDMGYGADQGSSAMFLLVGEPYQASCSTLLGGTGILPYGTLADAHHAACWRVRHLADVADSGKLHLDNTDTETQRLVVQRPISKNLMASIEVPEPLPFPKRPQLIMH
;
A
#
# COMPACT_ATOMS: atom_id res chain seq x y z
N ALA A 1 12.79 33.94 -13.12
CA ALA A 1 13.93 33.01 -13.16
C ALA A 1 13.50 31.79 -13.95
N ASN A 2 14.34 31.24 -14.82
CA ASN A 2 14.03 30.02 -15.57
C ASN A 2 14.32 28.84 -14.66
N TYR A 3 13.32 28.36 -13.92
CA TYR A 3 13.45 27.13 -13.13
C TYR A 3 13.52 25.96 -14.11
N ARG A 4 14.58 25.17 -14.02
CA ARG A 4 14.77 23.94 -14.79
C ARG A 4 14.77 22.78 -13.81
N PRO A 5 14.20 21.62 -14.17
CA PRO A 5 14.34 20.45 -13.32
C PRO A 5 15.82 20.10 -13.24
N PHE A 6 16.27 19.66 -12.07
CA PHE A 6 17.63 19.14 -11.91
C PHE A 6 17.59 17.72 -11.37
N MET A 7 18.58 16.93 -11.79
CA MET A 7 18.74 15.55 -11.38
C MET A 7 19.90 15.46 -10.39
N LEU A 8 19.65 14.85 -9.23
CA LEU A 8 20.64 14.53 -8.22
C LEU A 8 20.91 13.02 -8.28
N VAL A 9 22.16 12.65 -8.59
CA VAL A 9 22.57 11.25 -8.56
C VAL A 9 23.24 10.95 -7.22
N HIS A 10 22.65 10.04 -6.45
CA HIS A 10 23.18 9.58 -5.17
C HIS A 10 24.06 8.36 -5.37
N ASP A 11 25.21 8.34 -4.68
CA ASP A 11 26.09 7.15 -4.62
C ASP A 11 25.50 6.11 -3.65
N ASP A 12 24.31 5.62 -3.99
CA ASP A 12 23.56 4.63 -3.25
C ASP A 12 23.33 3.41 -4.17
N PRO A 13 23.72 2.18 -3.76
CA PRO A 13 23.56 0.98 -4.57
C PRO A 13 22.10 0.49 -4.67
N THR A 14 21.17 1.08 -3.92
CA THR A 14 19.74 0.73 -4.02
C THR A 14 19.15 1.19 -5.35
N PHE A 15 18.16 0.45 -5.84
CA PHE A 15 17.48 0.74 -7.10
C PHE A 15 16.25 1.59 -6.78
N ASN A 16 16.36 2.91 -6.89
CA ASN A 16 15.29 3.85 -6.53
C ASN A 16 15.49 5.20 -7.26
N ALA A 17 14.39 5.87 -7.57
CA ALA A 17 14.33 7.29 -7.92
C ALA A 17 13.16 7.93 -7.18
N SER A 18 13.21 9.23 -6.91
CA SER A 18 12.12 9.92 -6.21
C SER A 18 12.18 11.43 -6.46
N ILE A 19 11.06 12.13 -6.24
CA ILE A 19 11.08 13.58 -6.10
C ILE A 19 11.39 14.03 -4.67
N ILE A 20 12.00 15.21 -4.54
CA ILE A 20 12.17 15.84 -3.22
C ILE A 20 10.90 16.60 -2.86
N THR A 21 10.25 16.21 -1.77
CA THR A 21 9.11 16.91 -1.19
C THR A 21 9.43 17.36 0.23
N ASP A 22 8.85 18.47 0.64
CA ASP A 22 8.86 18.96 2.01
C ASP A 22 7.40 19.03 2.48
N PRO A 23 6.91 17.97 3.16
CA PRO A 23 5.52 17.91 3.60
C PRO A 23 5.22 18.89 4.74
N GLU A 24 6.22 19.39 5.49
CA GLU A 24 6.00 20.33 6.59
C GLU A 24 5.55 21.71 6.09
N VAL A 25 6.04 22.11 4.92
CA VAL A 25 5.69 23.40 4.29
C VAL A 25 4.87 23.26 3.02
N ASP A 26 4.40 22.04 2.72
CA ASP A 26 3.60 21.70 1.54
C ASP A 26 4.25 22.18 0.25
N LYS A 27 5.48 21.71 0.00
CA LYS A 27 6.27 22.06 -1.20
C LYS A 27 6.84 20.83 -1.87
N THR A 28 6.95 20.90 -3.19
CA THR A 28 7.75 19.97 -3.99
C THR A 28 8.89 20.73 -4.64
N ALA A 29 10.09 20.17 -4.59
CA ALA A 29 11.20 20.69 -5.35
C ALA A 29 11.06 20.23 -6.81
N PHE A 30 11.48 21.08 -7.74
CA PHE A 30 11.60 20.67 -9.13
C PHE A 30 12.93 19.92 -9.34
N ALA A 31 13.05 18.77 -8.67
CA ALA A 31 14.27 17.98 -8.53
C ALA A 31 13.95 16.49 -8.40
N ILE A 32 14.75 15.67 -9.09
CA ILE A 32 14.65 14.21 -9.05
C ILE A 32 15.92 13.64 -8.45
N ASN A 33 15.77 12.80 -7.42
CA ASN A 33 16.81 11.94 -6.89
C ASN A 33 16.86 10.65 -7.70
N VAL A 34 18.05 10.22 -8.08
CA VAL A 34 18.30 8.98 -8.80
C VAL A 34 19.42 8.24 -8.08
N HIS A 35 19.19 7.02 -7.63
CA HIS A 35 20.22 6.23 -6.96
C HIS A 35 21.11 5.54 -8.00
N ARG A 36 22.41 5.37 -7.69
CA ARG A 36 23.36 4.70 -8.59
C ARG A 36 22.92 3.29 -8.96
N GLY A 37 22.23 2.59 -8.05
CA GLY A 37 21.72 1.24 -8.30
C GLY A 37 20.84 1.11 -9.56
N LEU A 38 20.16 2.18 -9.99
CA LEU A 38 19.42 2.21 -11.26
C LEU A 38 20.32 1.95 -12.48
N PHE A 39 21.52 2.52 -12.48
CA PHE A 39 22.50 2.34 -13.55
C PHE A 39 23.19 0.98 -13.47
N ASP A 40 23.37 0.45 -12.26
CA ASP A 40 24.07 -0.81 -12.01
C ASP A 40 23.27 -2.05 -12.47
N ARG A 41 21.94 -1.93 -12.68
CA ARG A 41 21.09 -3.01 -13.22
C ARG A 41 21.10 -3.15 -14.74
N GLY A 42 21.88 -2.32 -15.45
CA GLY A 42 21.99 -2.42 -16.91
C GLY A 42 20.74 -1.95 -17.65
N ALA A 43 19.98 -1.02 -17.06
CA ALA A 43 18.89 -0.33 -17.74
C ALA A 43 19.39 0.30 -19.05
N THR A 44 18.62 0.17 -20.12
CA THR A 44 18.83 0.94 -21.35
C THR A 44 18.57 2.42 -21.11
N ASP A 45 19.11 3.28 -21.97
CA ASP A 45 18.85 4.73 -21.89
C ASP A 45 17.35 5.06 -21.94
N GLY A 46 16.56 4.28 -22.68
CA GLY A 46 15.11 4.44 -22.77
C GLY A 46 14.38 4.06 -21.48
N GLU A 47 14.76 2.95 -20.84
CA GLU A 47 14.20 2.54 -19.55
C GLU A 47 14.56 3.52 -18.44
N LEU A 48 15.82 3.96 -18.37
CA LEU A 48 16.25 4.96 -17.40
C LEU A 48 15.52 6.28 -17.60
N LEU A 49 15.36 6.72 -18.85
CA LEU A 49 14.61 7.93 -19.15
C LEU A 49 13.14 7.80 -18.74
N ALA A 50 12.50 6.64 -18.98
CA ALA A 50 11.12 6.42 -18.56
C ALA A 50 10.96 6.54 -17.03
N ILE A 51 11.89 5.98 -16.24
CA ILE A 51 11.89 6.15 -14.77
C ILE A 51 12.04 7.63 -14.40
N ILE A 52 12.95 8.36 -15.05
CA ILE A 52 13.13 9.80 -14.79
C ILE A 52 11.87 10.60 -15.18
N MET A 53 11.17 10.23 -16.25
CA MET A 53 9.93 10.92 -16.67
C MET A 53 8.77 10.65 -15.71
N HIS A 54 8.67 9.43 -15.17
CA HIS A 54 7.72 9.09 -14.11
C HIS A 54 7.94 10.00 -12.89
N GLU A 55 9.17 10.08 -12.40
CA GLU A 55 9.50 10.99 -11.29
C GLU A 55 9.26 12.46 -11.62
N LEU A 56 9.60 12.88 -12.85
CA LEU A 56 9.36 14.24 -13.27
C LEU A 56 7.87 14.58 -13.24
N GLU A 57 7.00 13.65 -13.58
CA GLU A 57 5.56 13.86 -13.50
C GLU A 57 5.09 14.05 -12.05
N HIS A 58 5.65 13.34 -11.07
CA HIS A 58 5.34 13.66 -9.67
C HIS A 58 5.67 15.11 -9.30
N ALA A 59 6.77 15.66 -9.84
CA ALA A 59 7.14 17.05 -9.59
C ALA A 59 6.29 18.05 -10.39
N VAL A 60 5.96 17.76 -11.66
CA VAL A 60 5.15 18.64 -12.53
C VAL A 60 3.67 18.61 -12.14
N GLY A 61 3.12 17.42 -11.92
CA GLY A 61 1.77 17.17 -11.42
C GLY A 61 1.58 17.56 -9.96
N LEU A 62 2.66 17.94 -9.26
CA LEU A 62 2.67 18.37 -7.86
C LEU A 62 2.13 17.28 -6.91
N HIS A 63 2.36 16.01 -7.23
CA HIS A 63 1.82 14.86 -6.47
C HIS A 63 2.26 14.85 -5.00
N GLY A 64 3.35 15.54 -4.67
CA GLY A 64 3.82 15.73 -3.29
C GLY A 64 3.05 16.75 -2.45
N LEU A 65 2.14 17.53 -3.05
CA LEU A 65 1.37 18.54 -2.32
C LEU A 65 0.05 17.99 -1.76
N SER A 66 -0.38 18.55 -0.64
CA SER A 66 -1.60 18.18 0.06
C SER A 66 -2.84 18.32 -0.85
N GLY A 67 -3.67 17.27 -0.83
CA GLY A 67 -4.92 17.21 -1.60
C GLY A 67 -4.75 17.13 -3.12
N VAL A 68 -3.53 17.07 -3.67
CA VAL A 68 -3.35 16.79 -5.11
C VAL A 68 -3.71 15.34 -5.43
N LYS A 69 -3.20 14.39 -4.62
CA LYS A 69 -3.45 12.95 -4.77
C LYS A 69 -4.96 12.66 -4.81
N ASP A 70 -5.71 13.22 -3.86
CA ASP A 70 -7.17 13.06 -3.76
C ASP A 70 -7.92 13.60 -4.99
N ARG A 71 -7.43 14.70 -5.61
CA ARG A 71 -8.05 15.25 -6.83
C ARG A 71 -7.82 14.39 -8.07
N ILE A 72 -6.73 13.62 -8.10
CA ILE A 72 -6.41 12.69 -9.18
C ILE A 72 -7.19 11.40 -9.01
N ALA A 73 -7.32 10.92 -7.76
CA ALA A 73 -7.97 9.68 -7.42
C ALA A 73 -9.32 9.48 -8.12
N ARG A 74 -9.51 8.32 -8.75
CA ARG A 74 -10.82 7.85 -9.26
C ARG A 74 -11.08 6.46 -8.70
N TYR A 75 -12.15 6.31 -7.93
CA TYR A 75 -12.51 5.02 -7.34
C TYR A 75 -13.58 4.36 -8.20
N TYR A 76 -13.36 3.13 -8.66
CA TYR A 76 -14.30 2.48 -9.58
C TYR A 76 -14.25 0.96 -9.52
N LEU A 77 -15.21 0.31 -10.19
CA LEU A 77 -15.24 -1.13 -10.41
C LEU A 77 -14.80 -1.46 -11.84
N ALA A 78 -13.73 -2.24 -11.97
CA ALA A 78 -13.28 -2.76 -13.24
C ALA A 78 -14.31 -3.76 -13.82
N ALA A 79 -15.06 -3.32 -14.82
CA ALA A 79 -16.11 -4.13 -15.45
C ALA A 79 -15.57 -5.12 -16.49
N GLY A 80 -16.21 -6.28 -16.60
CA GLY A 80 -15.91 -7.26 -17.67
C GLY A 80 -14.60 -8.02 -17.45
N ASN A 81 -13.96 -8.47 -18.52
CA ASN A 81 -12.72 -9.28 -18.44
C ASN A 81 -11.47 -8.50 -18.85
N ARG A 82 -11.58 -7.18 -19.03
CA ARG A 82 -10.47 -6.30 -19.37
C ARG A 82 -10.38 -5.19 -18.34
N GLU A 83 -9.16 -4.78 -18.03
CA GLU A 83 -8.92 -3.62 -17.19
C GLU A 83 -9.24 -2.35 -18.00
N PRO A 84 -10.17 -1.50 -17.55
CA PRO A 84 -10.37 -0.20 -18.18
C PRO A 84 -9.27 0.77 -17.71
N PHE A 85 -8.95 1.78 -18.53
CA PHE A 85 -7.98 2.80 -18.13
C PHE A 85 -8.57 3.71 -17.05
N GLY A 86 -7.84 3.89 -15.94
CA GLY A 86 -8.32 4.65 -14.79
C GLY A 86 -8.62 6.12 -15.11
N PHE A 87 -7.82 6.76 -15.98
CA PHE A 87 -8.05 8.14 -16.43
C PHE A 87 -9.35 8.33 -17.22
N GLU A 88 -9.93 7.26 -17.76
CA GLU A 88 -11.23 7.27 -18.44
C GLU A 88 -12.40 6.99 -17.48
N GLN A 89 -12.13 6.72 -16.21
CA GLN A 89 -13.18 6.37 -15.25
C GLN A 89 -13.69 7.60 -14.50
N VAL A 90 -14.97 7.56 -14.17
CA VAL A 90 -15.59 8.49 -13.24
C VAL A 90 -15.50 7.88 -11.85
N SER A 91 -15.10 8.67 -10.85
CA SER A 91 -15.12 8.22 -9.45
C SER A 91 -16.55 7.88 -9.05
N ASP A 92 -16.77 6.65 -8.57
CA ASP A 92 -18.01 6.23 -7.94
C ASP A 92 -17.93 6.55 -6.44
N PRO A 93 -18.78 7.46 -5.92
CA PRO A 93 -18.71 7.88 -4.52
C PRO A 93 -18.91 6.74 -3.52
N GLY A 94 -19.71 5.73 -3.86
CA GLY A 94 -19.91 4.58 -2.97
C GLY A 94 -18.64 3.75 -2.85
N VAL A 95 -17.96 3.52 -3.98
CA VAL A 95 -16.66 2.83 -3.99
C VAL A 95 -15.60 3.66 -3.27
N GLU A 96 -15.57 4.98 -3.50
CA GLU A 96 -14.69 5.91 -2.81
C GLU A 96 -14.84 5.86 -1.29
N ASP A 97 -16.07 5.93 -0.77
CA ASP A 97 -16.36 5.83 0.67
C ASP A 97 -15.88 4.49 1.24
N ALA A 98 -16.16 3.38 0.55
CA ALA A 98 -15.77 2.03 0.98
C ALA A 98 -14.24 1.85 0.97
N VAL A 99 -13.56 2.33 -0.07
CA VAL A 99 -12.10 2.25 -0.18
C VAL A 99 -11.43 3.16 0.85
N GLY A 100 -11.93 4.38 1.05
CA GLY A 100 -11.41 5.30 2.06
C GLY A 100 -11.50 4.72 3.47
N ALA A 101 -12.65 4.15 3.83
CA ALA A 101 -12.83 3.45 5.10
C ALA A 101 -11.88 2.24 5.23
N TRP A 102 -11.77 1.42 4.19
CA TRP A 102 -10.88 0.25 4.18
C TRP A 102 -9.41 0.65 4.30
N MET A 103 -8.97 1.69 3.57
CA MET A 103 -7.59 2.18 3.59
C MET A 103 -7.23 2.72 4.97
N SER A 104 -8.11 3.51 5.58
CA SER A 104 -7.91 4.03 6.93
C SER A 104 -7.71 2.89 7.95
N LEU A 105 -8.50 1.82 7.87
CA LEU A 105 -8.33 0.66 8.75
C LEU A 105 -7.03 -0.12 8.44
N SER A 106 -6.63 -0.16 7.17
CA SER A 106 -5.39 -0.81 6.73
C SER A 106 -4.13 -0.07 7.22
N GLU A 107 -4.19 1.26 7.39
CA GLU A 107 -3.10 2.03 8.00
C GLU A 107 -2.85 1.60 9.45
N ASP A 108 -3.89 1.15 10.16
CA ASP A 108 -3.77 0.67 11.53
C ASP A 108 -3.38 -0.81 11.61
N ALA A 109 -3.99 -1.68 10.81
CA ALA A 109 -3.87 -3.13 10.99
C ALA A 109 -3.10 -3.88 9.87
N GLY A 110 -2.63 -3.15 8.86
CA GLY A 110 -2.14 -3.72 7.61
C GLY A 110 -3.28 -4.26 6.73
N TRP A 111 -3.00 -4.57 5.48
CA TRP A 111 -4.01 -5.05 4.53
C TRP A 111 -4.22 -6.56 4.48
N PHE A 112 -3.30 -7.34 5.05
CA PHE A 112 -3.44 -8.79 5.06
C PHE A 112 -4.63 -9.22 5.93
N SER A 113 -5.37 -10.23 5.45
CA SER A 113 -6.50 -10.77 6.21
C SER A 113 -6.02 -11.41 7.53
N GLY A 114 -6.88 -11.39 8.55
CA GLY A 114 -6.61 -12.06 9.83
C GLY A 114 -6.33 -13.56 9.67
N THR A 115 -7.00 -14.21 8.70
CA THR A 115 -6.77 -15.63 8.36
C THR A 115 -5.39 -15.85 7.74
N ALA A 116 -4.97 -14.98 6.80
CA ALA A 116 -3.65 -15.11 6.18
C ALA A 116 -2.50 -14.89 7.17
N MET A 117 -2.72 -14.00 8.16
CA MET A 117 -1.72 -13.67 9.16
C MET A 117 -1.84 -14.50 10.45
N VAL A 118 -2.91 -15.27 10.63
CA VAL A 118 -3.21 -16.01 11.87
C VAL A 118 -3.06 -15.10 13.11
N GLY A 119 -3.53 -13.86 13.01
CA GLY A 119 -3.41 -12.85 14.07
C GLY A 119 -2.02 -12.19 14.23
N PHE A 120 -1.04 -12.52 13.40
CA PHE A 120 0.31 -11.96 13.48
C PHE A 120 0.30 -10.42 13.26
N PRO A 121 0.89 -9.64 14.19
CA PRO A 121 1.02 -8.20 14.11
C PRO A 121 2.26 -7.87 13.29
N PHE A 122 2.09 -7.97 11.98
CA PHE A 122 3.14 -7.66 11.02
C PHE A 122 3.56 -6.19 11.19
N PRO A 123 4.85 -5.86 11.36
CA PRO A 123 5.33 -4.48 11.40
C PRO A 123 5.54 -3.94 9.98
N GLY A 124 5.88 -2.67 9.91
CA GLY A 124 6.58 -2.12 8.78
C GLY A 124 5.76 -1.10 8.03
N TYR A 125 6.52 -0.09 7.59
CA TYR A 125 6.07 1.12 6.91
C TYR A 125 5.06 0.85 5.79
N SER A 126 5.36 -0.17 4.97
CA SER A 126 4.55 -0.51 3.82
C SER A 126 3.54 -1.60 4.10
N PHE A 127 3.68 -2.49 5.08
CA PHE A 127 2.91 -3.76 5.10
C PHE A 127 2.04 -3.97 6.35
N GLY A 128 2.48 -3.44 7.49
CA GLY A 128 2.06 -3.93 8.81
C GLY A 128 1.02 -3.08 9.55
N GLY A 129 0.93 -1.81 9.17
CA GLY A 129 0.11 -0.82 9.86
C GLY A 129 0.66 -0.42 11.23
N ASN A 130 0.00 0.57 11.84
CA ASN A 130 0.43 1.17 13.10
C ASN A 130 0.45 0.22 14.29
N LEU A 131 -0.52 -0.69 14.38
CA LEU A 131 -0.64 -1.65 15.48
C LEU A 131 0.48 -2.69 15.44
N GLY A 132 0.94 -3.07 14.23
CA GLY A 132 2.12 -3.89 14.07
C GLY A 132 3.37 -3.26 14.68
N ASP A 133 3.62 -1.99 14.35
CA ASP A 133 4.79 -1.28 14.87
C ASP A 133 4.70 -1.02 16.38
N LEU A 134 3.49 -0.75 16.89
CA LEU A 134 3.27 -0.64 18.33
C LEU A 134 3.55 -1.97 19.04
N TYR A 135 3.15 -3.11 18.45
CA TYR A 135 3.45 -4.44 18.98
C TYR A 135 4.95 -4.67 19.07
N TRP A 136 5.69 -4.37 17.99
CA TRP A 136 7.15 -4.48 17.97
C TRP A 136 7.82 -3.57 18.98
N ARG A 137 7.35 -2.33 19.12
CA ARG A 137 7.88 -1.43 20.14
C ARG A 137 7.66 -1.99 21.55
N ALA A 138 6.50 -2.57 21.82
CA ALA A 138 6.23 -3.22 23.10
C ALA A 138 7.16 -4.42 23.33
N LEU A 139 7.44 -5.22 22.28
CA LEU A 139 8.44 -6.30 22.35
C LEU A 139 9.83 -5.76 22.69
N ASP A 140 10.30 -4.70 22.01
CA ASP A 140 11.62 -4.11 22.24
C ASP A 140 11.76 -3.57 23.67
N VAL A 141 10.77 -2.80 24.13
CA VAL A 141 10.75 -2.25 25.49
C VAL A 141 10.85 -3.37 26.53
N TYR A 142 10.22 -4.52 26.29
CA TYR A 142 10.28 -5.64 27.22
C TYR A 142 11.55 -6.49 27.06
N ALA A 143 12.04 -6.72 25.85
CA ALA A 143 13.27 -7.47 25.59
C ALA A 143 14.48 -6.85 26.31
N ASP A 144 14.51 -5.52 26.41
CA ASP A 144 15.55 -4.78 27.15
C ASP A 144 15.51 -5.02 28.67
N THR A 145 14.44 -5.60 29.22
CA THR A 145 14.25 -5.80 30.68
C THR A 145 14.73 -7.15 31.23
N THR A 146 15.50 -7.92 30.45
CA THR A 146 16.46 -8.97 30.90
C THR A 146 15.99 -10.40 31.22
N ASP A 147 14.86 -10.90 30.68
CA ASP A 147 14.53 -12.35 30.76
C ASP A 147 15.01 -13.15 29.53
N GLU A 148 15.91 -14.12 29.73
CA GLU A 148 16.39 -15.04 28.70
C GLU A 148 15.24 -15.84 28.04
N ALA A 149 14.17 -16.13 28.77
CA ALA A 149 12.99 -16.79 28.24
C ALA A 149 12.28 -15.93 27.19
N CYS A 150 12.21 -14.61 27.41
CA CYS A 150 11.63 -13.71 26.43
C CYS A 150 12.52 -13.53 25.20
N ALA A 151 13.85 -13.50 25.35
CA ALA A 151 14.77 -13.41 24.21
C ALA A 151 14.57 -14.54 23.18
N SER A 152 14.34 -15.77 23.67
CA SER A 152 14.01 -16.92 22.81
C SER A 152 12.67 -16.76 22.09
N ALA A 153 11.65 -16.23 22.78
CA ALA A 153 10.35 -15.98 22.19
C ALA A 153 10.38 -14.86 21.12
N VAL A 154 11.15 -13.80 21.37
CA VAL A 154 11.39 -12.73 20.38
C VAL A 154 12.13 -13.28 19.16
N ALA A 155 13.12 -14.16 19.35
CA ALA A 155 13.79 -14.82 18.23
C ALA A 155 12.82 -15.66 17.37
N GLN A 156 11.91 -16.41 18.00
CA GLN A 156 10.87 -17.16 17.28
C GLN A 156 9.88 -16.23 16.55
N PHE A 157 9.57 -15.08 17.16
CA PHE A 157 8.74 -14.06 16.52
C PHE A 157 9.41 -13.46 15.27
N ASN A 158 10.72 -13.19 15.34
CA ASN A 158 11.50 -12.71 14.20
C ASN A 158 11.61 -13.77 13.10
N GLU A 159 11.83 -15.04 13.46
CA GLU A 159 11.81 -16.15 12.50
C GLU A 159 10.45 -16.29 11.81
N ALA A 160 9.36 -16.08 12.55
CA ALA A 160 8.02 -16.06 11.98
C ALA A 160 7.83 -14.90 10.98
N TYR A 161 8.28 -13.70 11.33
CA TYR A 161 8.27 -12.54 10.43
C TYR A 161 9.06 -12.82 9.14
N ASP A 162 10.28 -13.35 9.25
CA ASP A 162 11.11 -13.73 8.10
C ASP A 162 10.41 -14.80 7.25
N GLY A 163 9.75 -15.76 7.90
CA GLY A 163 8.93 -16.78 7.24
C GLY A 163 7.78 -16.17 6.43
N TYR A 164 7.10 -15.15 6.93
CA TYR A 164 6.09 -14.40 6.17
C TYR A 164 6.71 -13.64 5.00
N MET A 165 7.84 -12.95 5.21
CA MET A 165 8.53 -12.20 4.15
C MET A 165 9.03 -13.08 3.00
N LEU A 166 9.49 -14.30 3.29
CA LEU A 166 9.87 -15.28 2.26
C LEU A 166 8.67 -15.75 1.40
N ARG A 167 7.44 -15.53 1.86
CA ARG A 167 6.18 -15.92 1.20
C ARG A 167 5.44 -14.75 0.58
N TYR A 168 5.94 -13.54 0.79
CA TYR A 168 5.42 -12.36 0.15
C TYR A 168 5.73 -12.39 -1.35
N ASP A 169 4.69 -12.31 -2.17
CA ASP A 169 4.80 -12.19 -3.61
C ASP A 169 4.64 -10.73 -4.02
N GLY A 170 5.75 -10.10 -4.43
CA GLY A 170 5.74 -8.72 -4.89
C GLY A 170 4.86 -8.47 -6.12
N ASN A 171 4.57 -9.51 -6.92
CA ASN A 171 3.70 -9.35 -8.09
C ASN A 171 2.22 -9.27 -7.75
N SER A 172 1.79 -9.82 -6.63
CA SER A 172 0.39 -9.77 -6.21
C SER A 172 0.18 -8.98 -4.92
N GLN A 173 1.27 -8.62 -4.25
CA GLN A 173 1.30 -8.01 -2.93
C GLN A 173 0.56 -8.84 -1.86
N ASN A 174 0.53 -10.16 -2.05
CA ASN A 174 -0.06 -11.12 -1.12
C ASN A 174 0.98 -12.06 -0.55
N ILE A 175 0.63 -12.69 0.57
CA ILE A 175 1.40 -13.78 1.17
C ILE A 175 0.75 -15.09 0.77
N TYR A 176 1.53 -15.98 0.15
CA TYR A 176 1.07 -17.30 -0.26
C TYR A 176 1.76 -18.40 0.53
N PHE A 177 0.96 -19.17 1.26
CA PHE A 177 1.40 -20.40 1.93
C PHE A 177 1.29 -21.64 1.04
N GLY A 178 0.74 -21.50 -0.17
CA GLY A 178 0.45 -22.63 -1.05
C GLY A 178 -0.54 -23.59 -0.38
N GLU A 179 -0.26 -24.89 -0.47
CA GLU A 179 -1.04 -25.94 0.22
C GLU A 179 -0.63 -26.11 1.69
N ASP A 180 0.41 -25.41 2.16
CA ASP A 180 0.96 -25.55 3.52
C ASP A 180 0.27 -24.60 4.51
N THR A 181 -1.05 -24.75 4.65
CA THR A 181 -1.84 -23.94 5.59
C THR A 181 -1.49 -24.26 7.05
N ASP A 182 -0.99 -25.46 7.32
CA ASP A 182 -0.52 -25.87 8.64
C ASP A 182 0.70 -25.05 9.07
N LEU A 183 1.58 -24.70 8.13
CA LEU A 183 2.72 -23.84 8.41
C LEU A 183 2.32 -22.40 8.74
N ALA A 184 1.29 -21.84 8.10
CA ALA A 184 0.77 -20.51 8.48
C ALA A 184 0.27 -20.53 9.94
N ALA A 185 -0.53 -21.54 10.27
CA ALA A 185 -1.05 -21.73 11.62
C ALA A 185 0.07 -21.96 12.64
N TYR A 186 1.08 -22.75 12.27
CA TYR A 186 2.26 -23.04 13.07
C TYR A 186 3.09 -21.78 13.32
N ILE A 187 3.43 -21.02 12.28
CA ILE A 187 4.24 -19.80 12.34
C ILE A 187 3.55 -18.75 13.22
N GLY A 188 2.30 -18.42 12.94
CA GLY A 188 1.58 -17.39 13.69
C GLY A 188 1.30 -17.79 15.14
N THR A 189 0.74 -18.99 15.34
CA THR A 189 0.27 -19.40 16.67
C THR A 189 1.41 -19.68 17.63
N LEU A 190 2.48 -20.35 17.19
CA LEU A 190 3.59 -20.68 18.10
C LEU A 190 4.40 -19.45 18.47
N ALA A 191 4.71 -18.58 17.51
CA ALA A 191 5.44 -17.36 17.81
C ALA A 191 4.65 -16.46 18.77
N LEU A 192 3.36 -16.22 18.49
CA LEU A 192 2.52 -15.41 19.36
C LEU A 192 2.33 -16.03 20.74
N ASN A 193 2.15 -17.35 20.84
CA ASN A 193 2.05 -18.03 22.13
C ASN A 193 3.37 -18.04 22.89
N ALA A 194 4.51 -18.19 22.21
CA ALA A 194 5.83 -18.14 22.83
C ALA A 194 6.07 -16.77 23.45
N VAL A 195 5.78 -15.71 22.70
CA VAL A 195 5.87 -14.34 23.19
C VAL A 195 4.85 -14.12 24.33
N HIS A 196 3.60 -14.56 24.18
CA HIS A 196 2.59 -14.40 25.23
C HIS A 196 2.98 -15.08 26.54
N SER A 197 3.41 -16.34 26.48
CA SER A 197 3.78 -17.11 27.66
C SER A 197 5.10 -16.65 28.29
N SER A 198 6.08 -16.24 27.48
CA SER A 198 7.46 -16.02 27.95
C SER A 198 7.79 -14.54 28.16
N CYS A 199 7.14 -13.65 27.41
CA CYS A 199 7.33 -12.21 27.56
C CYS A 199 6.19 -11.56 28.35
N PHE A 200 4.94 -12.05 28.29
CA PHE A 200 3.82 -11.25 28.83
C PHE A 200 3.40 -11.62 30.25
N ALA A 201 3.92 -12.71 30.81
CA ALA A 201 3.54 -13.15 32.16
C ALA A 201 3.71 -12.06 33.23
N ASN A 202 4.61 -11.09 33.01
CA ASN A 202 4.88 -9.98 33.92
C ASN A 202 4.76 -8.60 33.24
N PHE A 203 4.12 -8.51 32.07
CA PHE A 203 3.97 -7.23 31.38
C PHE A 203 2.85 -6.40 32.01
N GLU A 204 3.22 -5.34 32.73
CA GLU A 204 2.29 -4.55 33.54
C GLU A 204 1.62 -3.39 32.79
N LEU A 205 2.17 -2.94 31.66
CA LEU A 205 1.57 -1.83 30.91
C LEU A 205 0.28 -2.30 30.25
N ASP A 206 -0.79 -1.53 30.44
CA ASP A 206 -2.00 -1.68 29.65
C ASP A 206 -1.83 -1.10 28.24
N TYR A 207 -2.84 -1.28 27.40
CA TYR A 207 -2.81 -0.73 26.03
C TYR A 207 -2.63 0.78 25.98
N PHE A 208 -3.31 1.53 26.85
CA PHE A 208 -3.27 2.99 26.84
C PHE A 208 -1.92 3.49 27.33
N ASP A 209 -1.32 2.86 28.34
CA ASP A 209 0.00 3.17 28.84
C ASP A 209 1.08 2.92 27.77
N MET A 210 0.99 1.80 27.04
CA MET A 210 1.92 1.49 25.96
C MET A 210 1.80 2.46 24.79
N MET A 211 0.57 2.80 24.39
CA MET A 211 0.34 3.81 23.36
C MET A 211 0.83 5.19 23.81
N ALA A 212 0.58 5.57 25.07
CA ALA A 212 1.05 6.83 25.64
C ALA A 212 2.58 6.92 25.63
N LEU A 213 3.27 5.82 25.95
CA LEU A 213 4.72 5.72 25.82
C LEU A 213 5.18 5.89 24.37
N TYR A 214 4.49 5.25 23.41
CA TYR A 214 4.82 5.34 21.98
C TYR A 214 4.63 6.76 21.43
N LEU A 215 3.56 7.44 21.83
CA LEU A 215 3.18 8.77 21.37
C LEU A 215 3.81 9.91 22.17
N ASN A 216 4.55 9.59 23.25
CA ASN A 216 5.04 10.56 24.21
C ASN A 216 3.89 11.47 24.73
N SER A 217 2.80 10.83 25.15
CA SER A 217 1.54 11.44 25.63
C SER A 217 1.12 10.83 26.98
N SER A 218 -0.03 11.19 27.53
CA SER A 218 -0.64 10.50 28.68
C SER A 218 -1.70 9.48 28.25
N ALA A 219 -1.89 8.42 29.04
CA ALA A 219 -2.93 7.41 28.78
C ALA A 219 -4.35 8.02 28.72
N ALA A 220 -4.60 9.09 29.48
CA ALA A 220 -5.87 9.80 29.47
C ALA A 220 -6.10 10.58 28.16
N GLU A 221 -5.06 11.19 27.60
CA GLU A 221 -5.13 11.87 26.30
C GLU A 221 -5.35 10.85 25.17
N VAL A 222 -4.56 9.77 25.15
CA VAL A 222 -4.75 8.67 24.18
C VAL A 222 -6.19 8.16 24.21
N ARG A 223 -6.71 7.90 25.42
CA ARG A 223 -8.07 7.40 25.59
C ARG A 223 -9.14 8.41 25.15
N ALA A 224 -8.89 9.71 25.32
CA ALA A 224 -9.82 10.76 24.90
C ALA A 224 -9.87 10.91 23.37
N ASP A 225 -8.78 10.56 22.68
CA ASP A 225 -8.65 10.62 21.22
C ASP A 225 -9.09 9.33 20.52
N MET A 226 -9.50 8.29 21.26
CA MET A 226 -10.03 7.04 20.71
C MET A 226 -11.56 7.02 20.71
N ASP A 227 -12.14 6.42 19.68
CA ASP A 227 -13.57 6.15 19.62
C ASP A 227 -14.00 5.11 20.69
N ALA A 228 -15.29 5.11 21.01
CA ALA A 228 -15.85 4.27 22.07
C ALA A 228 -15.75 2.76 21.77
N GLU A 229 -15.82 2.37 20.50
CA GLU A 229 -15.72 0.97 20.07
C GLU A 229 -14.29 0.47 20.29
N SER A 230 -13.29 1.23 19.85
CA SER A 230 -11.88 0.93 20.07
C SER A 230 -11.52 0.85 21.54
N ILE A 231 -12.03 1.77 22.38
CA ILE A 231 -11.86 1.70 23.84
C ILE A 231 -12.45 0.40 24.37
N ALA A 232 -13.67 0.03 23.98
CA ALA A 232 -14.31 -1.20 24.44
C ALA A 232 -13.53 -2.46 24.03
N VAL A 233 -12.83 -2.44 22.90
CA VAL A 233 -11.98 -3.55 22.45
C VAL A 233 -10.72 -3.70 23.30
N VAL A 234 -10.12 -2.63 23.80
CA VAL A 234 -8.81 -2.66 24.50
C VAL A 234 -8.90 -2.52 26.02
N GLU A 235 -10.03 -2.07 26.56
CA GLU A 235 -10.21 -1.80 27.98
C GLU A 235 -9.86 -3.00 28.87
N GLY A 236 -9.01 -2.76 29.87
CA GLY A 236 -8.65 -3.77 30.87
C GLY A 236 -7.72 -4.87 30.35
N LYS A 237 -7.19 -4.73 29.12
CA LYS A 237 -6.20 -5.66 28.55
C LYS A 237 -4.80 -5.09 28.73
N ASN A 238 -3.81 -5.97 28.93
CA ASN A 238 -2.41 -5.58 28.79
C ASN A 238 -2.13 -5.11 27.34
N ALA A 239 -1.02 -4.43 27.10
CA ALA A 239 -0.76 -3.85 25.79
C ALA A 239 -0.83 -4.84 24.64
N PHE A 240 -0.23 -6.03 24.79
CA PHE A 240 -0.18 -7.01 23.70
C PHE A 240 -1.54 -7.64 23.39
N GLU A 241 -2.33 -7.94 24.42
CA GLU A 241 -3.71 -8.41 24.27
C GLU A 241 -4.60 -7.33 23.66
N GLY A 242 -4.43 -6.08 24.09
CA GLY A 242 -5.13 -4.93 23.53
C GLY A 242 -4.80 -4.71 22.05
N ILE A 243 -3.51 -4.67 21.69
CA ILE A 243 -3.04 -4.52 20.31
C ILE A 243 -3.56 -5.67 19.44
N SER A 244 -3.42 -6.92 19.90
CA SER A 244 -3.87 -8.09 19.13
C SER A 244 -5.38 -8.11 18.92
N ALA A 245 -6.15 -7.75 19.96
CA ALA A 245 -7.60 -7.67 19.87
C ALA A 245 -8.05 -6.57 18.90
N LEU A 246 -7.43 -5.39 18.97
CA LEU A 246 -7.74 -4.26 18.10
C LEU A 246 -7.35 -4.56 16.65
N LEU A 247 -6.17 -5.15 16.42
CA LEU A 247 -5.74 -5.59 15.10
C LEU A 247 -6.70 -6.62 14.49
N GLY A 248 -7.14 -7.60 15.28
CA GLY A 248 -8.17 -8.56 14.86
C GLY A 248 -9.51 -7.89 14.52
N HIS A 249 -9.93 -6.93 15.34
CA HIS A 249 -11.16 -6.16 15.14
C HIS A 249 -11.11 -5.33 13.84
N ARG A 250 -10.06 -4.52 13.64
CA ARG A 250 -9.90 -3.69 12.43
C ARG A 250 -9.88 -4.53 11.15
N ARG A 251 -9.15 -5.65 11.15
CA ARG A 251 -9.14 -6.59 10.01
C ARG A 251 -10.52 -7.21 9.74
N ALA A 252 -11.30 -7.48 10.79
CA ALA A 252 -12.67 -7.99 10.63
C ALA A 252 -13.57 -6.94 9.97
N VAL A 253 -13.55 -5.69 10.44
CA VAL A 253 -14.32 -4.59 9.84
C VAL A 253 -13.92 -4.38 8.37
N MET A 254 -12.62 -4.44 8.04
CA MET A 254 -12.17 -4.40 6.64
C MET A 254 -12.83 -5.50 5.79
N ARG A 255 -12.94 -6.74 6.29
CA ARG A 255 -13.61 -7.82 5.55
C ARG A 255 -15.13 -7.59 5.41
N GLU A 256 -15.76 -6.97 6.40
CA GLU A 256 -17.17 -6.58 6.31
C GLU A 256 -17.41 -5.54 5.23
N ILE A 257 -16.51 -4.55 5.10
CA ILE A 257 -16.55 -3.55 4.01
C ILE A 257 -16.43 -4.23 2.64
N GLU A 258 -15.49 -5.16 2.49
CA GLU A 258 -15.30 -5.92 1.26
C GLU A 258 -16.55 -6.74 0.89
N ALA A 259 -17.13 -7.42 1.89
CA ALA A 259 -18.32 -8.23 1.71
C ALA A 259 -19.54 -7.39 1.35
N ALA A 260 -19.77 -6.26 2.04
CA ALA A 260 -20.88 -5.36 1.76
C ALA A 260 -20.75 -4.70 0.39
N THR A 261 -19.54 -4.29 0.00
CA THR A 261 -19.26 -3.80 -1.35
C THR A 261 -19.58 -4.86 -2.38
N ALA A 262 -19.17 -6.11 -2.14
CA ALA A 262 -19.44 -7.19 -3.08
C ALA A 262 -20.93 -7.54 -3.19
N GLU A 263 -21.66 -7.54 -2.08
CA GLU A 263 -23.11 -7.75 -2.05
C GLU A 263 -23.86 -6.64 -2.80
N ALA A 264 -23.51 -5.38 -2.54
CA ALA A 264 -24.23 -4.23 -3.09
C ALA A 264 -23.98 -4.04 -4.60
N THR A 265 -22.79 -4.41 -5.08
CA THR A 265 -22.36 -4.20 -6.47
C THR A 265 -22.52 -5.45 -7.34
N GLY A 266 -22.59 -6.63 -6.73
CA GLY A 266 -22.56 -7.92 -7.43
C GLY A 266 -21.20 -8.25 -8.05
N GLN A 267 -20.13 -7.53 -7.67
CA GLN A 267 -18.75 -7.75 -8.12
C GLN A 267 -17.86 -8.07 -6.92
N PRO A 268 -16.88 -8.99 -7.02
CA PRO A 268 -15.97 -9.23 -5.90
C PRO A 268 -15.08 -8.02 -5.62
N TRP A 269 -14.64 -7.84 -4.37
CA TRP A 269 -13.74 -6.74 -3.97
C TRP A 269 -12.47 -6.64 -4.82
N SER A 270 -11.98 -7.76 -5.33
CA SER A 270 -10.83 -7.80 -6.25
C SER A 270 -11.05 -7.06 -7.59
N ARG A 271 -12.26 -6.53 -7.85
CA ARG A 271 -12.58 -5.63 -8.97
C ARG A 271 -12.54 -4.15 -8.62
N VAL A 272 -12.41 -3.80 -7.35
CA VAL A 272 -12.23 -2.41 -6.92
C VAL A 272 -10.88 -1.90 -7.40
N ARG A 273 -10.87 -0.66 -7.89
CA ARG A 273 -9.71 0.04 -8.44
C ARG A 273 -9.66 1.46 -7.92
N VAL A 274 -8.46 2.01 -7.94
CA VAL A 274 -8.20 3.43 -7.70
C VAL A 274 -7.24 3.90 -8.79
N TYR A 275 -7.69 4.82 -9.65
CA TYR A 275 -6.75 5.56 -10.52
C TYR A 275 -5.88 6.43 -9.64
N SER A 276 -4.66 5.99 -9.34
CA SER A 276 -3.78 6.65 -8.38
C SER A 276 -2.93 7.74 -9.04
N TYR A 277 -2.25 8.54 -8.22
CA TYR A 277 -1.27 9.50 -8.73
C TYR A 277 -0.01 8.83 -9.30
N GLU A 278 0.27 7.57 -8.92
CA GLU A 278 1.33 6.75 -9.52
C GLU A 278 0.89 6.27 -10.91
N GLU A 279 -0.35 5.82 -11.07
CA GLU A 279 -0.92 5.46 -12.38
C GLU A 279 -0.95 6.67 -13.33
N ALA A 280 -1.26 7.87 -12.81
CA ALA A 280 -1.17 9.10 -13.59
C ALA A 280 0.26 9.42 -14.05
N ALA A 281 1.27 9.20 -13.20
CA ALA A 281 2.68 9.38 -13.56
C ALA A 281 3.14 8.36 -14.61
N ASP A 282 2.70 7.11 -14.47
CA ASP A 282 2.89 6.03 -15.45
C ASP A 282 2.31 6.38 -16.82
N ASP A 283 1.04 6.79 -16.86
CA ASP A 283 0.36 7.17 -18.09
C ASP A 283 1.07 8.34 -18.80
N ALA A 284 1.36 9.41 -18.05
CA ALA A 284 2.05 10.59 -18.59
C ALA A 284 3.43 10.21 -19.18
N THR A 285 4.13 9.28 -18.55
CA THR A 285 5.41 8.76 -19.04
C THR A 285 5.29 8.16 -20.43
N VAL A 286 4.25 7.38 -20.72
CA VAL A 286 4.04 6.79 -22.07
C VAL A 286 3.93 7.88 -23.14
N ALA A 287 3.12 8.91 -22.87
CA ALA A 287 2.92 10.01 -23.81
C ALA A 287 4.23 10.78 -24.07
N VAL A 288 4.97 11.12 -23.01
CA VAL A 288 6.24 11.84 -23.11
C VAL A 288 7.28 11.01 -23.86
N MET A 289 7.41 9.72 -23.55
CA MET A 289 8.37 8.84 -24.22
C MET A 289 8.09 8.73 -25.72
N HIS A 290 6.81 8.58 -26.11
CA HIS A 290 6.41 8.58 -27.50
C HIS A 290 6.79 9.90 -28.21
N ASP A 291 6.46 11.04 -27.61
CA ASP A 291 6.73 12.36 -28.19
C ASP A 291 8.24 12.66 -28.34
N MET A 292 9.05 12.06 -27.47
CA MET A 292 10.52 12.11 -27.57
C MET A 292 11.09 11.16 -28.65
N GLY A 293 10.24 10.37 -29.32
CA GLY A 293 10.64 9.42 -30.36
C GLY A 293 11.19 8.10 -29.82
N TYR A 294 10.98 7.82 -28.53
CA TYR A 294 11.24 6.50 -27.96
C TYR A 294 10.07 5.55 -28.23
N GLY A 295 10.32 4.24 -28.16
CA GLY A 295 9.25 3.25 -28.22
C GLY A 295 8.26 3.46 -27.09
N ALA A 296 6.95 3.35 -27.38
CA ALA A 296 5.92 3.47 -26.36
C ALA A 296 6.00 2.33 -25.31
N ASP A 297 6.71 1.25 -25.64
CA ASP A 297 6.99 0.12 -24.75
C ASP A 297 8.05 0.42 -23.67
N GLN A 298 8.83 1.50 -23.79
CA GLN A 298 9.91 1.79 -22.84
C GLN A 298 9.43 1.97 -21.40
N GLY A 299 8.23 2.53 -21.19
CA GLY A 299 7.62 2.61 -19.86
C GLY A 299 7.34 1.22 -19.28
N SER A 300 6.76 0.32 -20.07
CA SER A 300 6.49 -1.05 -19.64
C SER A 300 7.78 -1.84 -19.35
N SER A 301 8.82 -1.66 -20.16
CA SER A 301 10.14 -2.26 -19.96
C SER A 301 10.81 -1.74 -18.69
N ALA A 302 10.72 -0.43 -18.43
CA ALA A 302 11.22 0.17 -17.19
C ALA A 302 10.51 -0.37 -15.95
N MET A 303 9.18 -0.51 -15.99
CA MET A 303 8.44 -1.16 -14.90
C MET A 303 8.81 -2.63 -14.73
N PHE A 304 9.11 -3.34 -15.82
CA PHE A 304 9.53 -4.74 -15.72
C PHE A 304 10.93 -4.87 -15.07
N LEU A 305 11.80 -3.87 -15.25
CA LEU A 305 13.07 -3.77 -14.53
C LEU A 305 12.85 -3.54 -13.01
N LEU A 306 11.83 -2.78 -12.63
CA LEU A 306 11.43 -2.52 -11.24
C LEU A 306 10.90 -3.78 -10.53
N VAL A 307 10.25 -4.71 -11.25
CA VAL A 307 9.77 -6.00 -10.68
C VAL A 307 10.90 -6.76 -9.96
N GLY A 308 12.11 -6.74 -10.53
CA GLY A 308 13.28 -7.40 -9.96
C GLY A 308 13.20 -8.93 -9.87
N GLU A 309 14.33 -9.57 -9.60
CA GLU A 309 14.38 -11.00 -9.28
C GLU A 309 13.98 -11.23 -7.81
N PRO A 310 13.29 -12.35 -7.47
CA PRO A 310 12.92 -13.47 -8.33
C PRO A 310 11.57 -13.30 -9.07
N TYR A 311 10.93 -12.14 -8.97
CA TYR A 311 9.54 -11.93 -9.40
C TYR A 311 9.38 -11.76 -10.92
N GLN A 312 10.45 -11.45 -11.66
CA GLN A 312 10.41 -11.29 -13.12
C GLN A 312 9.92 -12.56 -13.85
N ALA A 313 10.31 -13.75 -13.40
CA ALA A 313 9.90 -15.00 -14.05
C ALA A 313 8.40 -15.28 -13.91
N SER A 314 7.84 -15.07 -12.71
CA SER A 314 6.40 -15.20 -12.49
C SER A 314 5.62 -14.10 -13.20
N CYS A 315 6.13 -12.86 -13.22
CA CYS A 315 5.49 -11.79 -13.97
C CYS A 315 5.48 -12.05 -15.48
N SER A 316 6.59 -12.52 -16.07
CA SER A 316 6.64 -12.91 -17.49
C SER A 316 5.59 -13.96 -17.84
N THR A 317 5.38 -14.92 -16.94
CA THR A 317 4.35 -15.96 -17.10
C THR A 317 2.95 -15.36 -17.09
N LEU A 318 2.67 -14.45 -16.16
CA LEU A 318 1.40 -13.74 -16.06
C LEU A 318 1.14 -12.86 -17.29
N LEU A 319 2.15 -12.12 -17.77
CA LEU A 319 2.09 -11.32 -19.00
C LEU A 319 1.93 -12.18 -20.26
N GLY A 320 2.36 -13.44 -20.26
CA GLY A 320 2.08 -14.36 -21.36
C GLY A 320 0.63 -14.87 -21.41
N GLY A 321 -0.12 -14.71 -20.32
CA GLY A 321 -1.49 -15.20 -20.16
C GLY A 321 -2.56 -14.25 -20.67
N THR A 322 -3.80 -14.75 -20.71
CA THR A 322 -5.03 -13.97 -20.99
C THR A 322 -5.85 -13.69 -19.72
N GLY A 323 -5.33 -14.07 -18.56
CA GLY A 323 -5.98 -13.88 -17.27
C GLY A 323 -5.94 -12.42 -16.82
N ILE A 324 -6.81 -12.09 -15.85
CA ILE A 324 -6.74 -10.83 -15.14
C ILE A 324 -5.50 -10.85 -14.27
N LEU A 325 -4.62 -9.86 -14.43
CA LEU A 325 -3.45 -9.72 -13.59
C LEU A 325 -3.87 -9.32 -12.17
N PRO A 326 -3.20 -9.83 -11.12
CA PRO A 326 -3.40 -9.33 -9.77
C PRO A 326 -3.17 -7.82 -9.75
N TYR A 327 -4.14 -7.06 -9.26
CA TYR A 327 -4.03 -5.59 -9.16
C TYR A 327 -3.14 -5.15 -7.99
N GLY A 328 -2.90 -6.00 -6.99
CA GLY A 328 -2.21 -5.63 -5.76
C GLY A 328 -3.18 -5.20 -4.66
N THR A 329 -2.68 -4.44 -3.68
CA THR A 329 -3.48 -3.88 -2.60
C THR A 329 -3.92 -2.45 -2.90
N LEU A 330 -5.06 -2.01 -2.36
CA LEU A 330 -5.52 -0.63 -2.48
C LEU A 330 -4.73 0.34 -1.58
N ALA A 331 -4.00 -0.20 -0.59
CA ALA A 331 -3.17 0.59 0.31
C ALA A 331 -1.85 1.05 -0.34
N ASP A 332 -1.41 0.37 -1.41
CA ASP A 332 -0.24 0.78 -2.18
C ASP A 332 -0.67 1.45 -3.49
N ALA A 333 -0.38 2.74 -3.59
CA ALA A 333 -0.71 3.54 -4.78
C ALA A 333 0.02 3.04 -6.04
N HIS A 334 1.15 2.34 -5.90
CA HIS A 334 1.87 1.76 -7.03
C HIS A 334 1.16 0.54 -7.61
N HIS A 335 0.26 -0.10 -6.85
CA HIS A 335 -0.37 -1.35 -7.25
C HIS A 335 0.68 -2.47 -7.51
N ALA A 336 0.20 -3.63 -7.97
CA ALA A 336 1.07 -4.75 -8.33
C ALA A 336 1.98 -4.39 -9.52
N ALA A 337 3.29 -4.57 -9.36
CA ALA A 337 4.28 -4.24 -10.40
C ALA A 337 3.98 -4.91 -11.74
N CYS A 338 3.59 -6.18 -11.75
CA CYS A 338 3.27 -6.89 -12.99
C CYS A 338 2.02 -6.35 -13.69
N TRP A 339 1.04 -5.88 -12.92
CA TRP A 339 -0.13 -5.21 -13.47
C TRP A 339 0.27 -3.88 -14.13
N ARG A 340 1.14 -3.07 -13.50
CA ARG A 340 1.65 -1.81 -14.08
C ARG A 340 2.34 -2.05 -15.42
N VAL A 341 3.16 -3.09 -15.53
CA VAL A 341 3.84 -3.46 -16.78
C VAL A 341 2.83 -3.68 -17.91
N ARG A 342 1.76 -4.44 -17.66
CA ARG A 342 0.69 -4.64 -18.65
C ARG A 342 -0.07 -3.36 -18.92
N HIS A 343 -0.43 -2.61 -17.88
CA HIS A 343 -1.17 -1.35 -18.01
C HIS A 343 -0.45 -0.39 -18.95
N LEU A 344 0.84 -0.14 -18.72
CA LEU A 344 1.66 0.71 -19.58
C LEU A 344 1.74 0.21 -21.03
N ALA A 345 1.84 -1.10 -21.24
CA ALA A 345 1.82 -1.69 -22.58
C ALA A 345 0.45 -1.49 -23.27
N ASP A 346 -0.65 -1.68 -22.53
CA ASP A 346 -2.00 -1.48 -23.06
C ASP A 346 -2.26 0.01 -23.38
N VAL A 347 -1.77 0.92 -22.54
CA VAL A 347 -1.83 2.38 -22.76
C VAL A 347 -1.06 2.75 -24.01
N ALA A 348 0.18 2.27 -24.15
CA ALA A 348 1.03 2.45 -25.32
C ALA A 348 0.36 1.96 -26.62
N ASP A 349 -0.18 0.74 -26.60
CA ASP A 349 -0.86 0.15 -27.76
C ASP A 349 -2.17 0.85 -28.12
N SER A 350 -2.83 1.49 -27.14
CA SER A 350 -4.11 2.16 -27.36
C SER A 350 -4.00 3.46 -28.16
N GLY A 351 -2.84 4.13 -28.10
CA GLY A 351 -2.64 5.48 -28.64
C GLY A 351 -3.52 6.57 -28.03
N LYS A 352 -4.27 6.28 -26.96
CA LYS A 352 -5.28 7.19 -26.40
C LYS A 352 -4.70 8.40 -25.66
N LEU A 353 -3.45 8.32 -25.22
CA LEU A 353 -2.77 9.43 -24.55
C LEU A 353 -2.17 10.46 -25.51
N HIS A 354 -2.30 10.26 -26.82
CA HIS A 354 -2.06 11.33 -27.79
C HIS A 354 -3.23 12.31 -27.70
N LEU A 355 -3.11 13.25 -26.77
CA LEU A 355 -3.97 14.41 -26.68
C LEU A 355 -3.76 15.28 -27.92
N ASP A 356 -4.42 14.93 -29.01
CA ASP A 356 -4.90 15.95 -29.93
C ASP A 356 -5.89 16.79 -29.12
N ASN A 357 -5.39 17.87 -28.51
CA ASN A 357 -6.11 18.86 -27.69
C ASN A 357 -7.32 19.52 -28.41
N THR A 358 -7.67 19.03 -29.60
CA THR A 358 -8.79 19.47 -30.42
C THR A 358 -10.04 18.62 -30.26
N ASP A 359 -9.97 17.39 -29.71
CA ASP A 359 -11.12 16.49 -29.68
C ASP A 359 -11.87 16.49 -28.34
N THR A 360 -12.59 17.59 -28.11
CA THR A 360 -13.47 17.76 -26.93
C THR A 360 -14.75 16.89 -26.98
N GLU A 361 -15.01 16.17 -28.07
CA GLU A 361 -16.27 15.40 -28.25
C GLU A 361 -16.16 13.90 -27.92
N THR A 362 -14.95 13.33 -27.86
CA THR A 362 -14.77 11.87 -27.76
C THR A 362 -14.72 11.33 -26.31
N GLN A 363 -14.77 12.20 -25.30
CA GLN A 363 -15.04 11.80 -23.90
C GLN A 363 -16.54 11.51 -23.64
N ARG A 364 -17.20 10.75 -24.52
CA ARG A 364 -18.44 10.05 -24.13
C ARG A 364 -18.07 8.89 -23.21
N LEU A 365 -17.72 9.26 -21.99
CA LEU A 365 -17.53 8.37 -20.85
C LEU A 365 -18.71 7.39 -20.83
N VAL A 366 -18.41 6.09 -20.78
CA VAL A 366 -19.40 5.11 -20.34
C VAL A 366 -19.62 5.41 -18.87
N VAL A 367 -20.52 6.35 -18.59
CA VAL A 367 -20.93 6.67 -17.22
C VAL A 367 -21.62 5.41 -16.71
N GLN A 368 -20.88 4.58 -15.98
CA GLN A 368 -21.51 3.61 -15.09
C GLN A 368 -22.44 4.43 -14.20
N ARG A 369 -23.71 4.02 -14.12
CA ARG A 369 -24.64 4.72 -13.25
C ARG A 369 -24.04 4.68 -11.85
N PRO A 370 -23.90 5.83 -11.17
CA PRO A 370 -23.36 5.86 -9.82
C PRO A 370 -24.10 4.84 -8.98
N ILE A 371 -23.38 4.08 -8.17
CA ILE A 371 -23.98 3.15 -7.22
C ILE A 371 -24.74 4.00 -6.20
N SER A 372 -26.02 4.28 -6.48
CA SER A 372 -26.87 5.19 -5.69
C SER A 372 -27.21 4.67 -4.28
N LYS A 373 -26.68 3.52 -3.87
CA LYS A 373 -26.84 2.97 -2.54
C LYS A 373 -25.65 3.40 -1.70
N ASN A 374 -25.93 3.97 -0.53
CA ASN A 374 -24.92 4.21 0.50
C ASN A 374 -24.35 2.85 0.94
N LEU A 375 -23.22 2.45 0.34
CA LEU A 375 -22.57 1.15 0.53
C LEU A 375 -22.23 0.88 1.99
N MET A 376 -22.00 1.96 2.75
CA MET A 376 -21.50 1.92 4.11
C MET A 376 -22.60 2.14 5.17
N ALA A 377 -23.87 2.24 4.78
CA ALA A 377 -24.95 2.62 5.69
C ALA A 377 -25.17 1.67 6.89
N SER A 378 -24.67 0.43 6.82
CA SER A 378 -24.83 -0.58 7.87
C SER A 378 -23.53 -0.97 8.57
N ILE A 379 -22.39 -0.38 8.19
CA ILE A 379 -21.09 -0.70 8.79
C ILE A 379 -20.68 0.49 9.65
N GLU A 380 -20.53 0.24 10.95
CA GLU A 380 -19.85 1.18 11.84
C GLU A 380 -18.36 1.07 11.53
N VAL A 381 -17.78 2.13 10.96
CA VAL A 381 -16.35 2.21 10.68
C VAL A 381 -15.72 2.92 11.86
N PRO A 382 -14.91 2.22 12.68
CA PRO A 382 -14.30 2.87 13.82
C PRO A 382 -13.28 3.92 13.34
N GLU A 383 -13.13 5.00 14.10
CA GLU A 383 -12.27 6.13 13.72
C GLU A 383 -10.79 5.67 13.62
N PRO A 384 -9.97 6.35 12.81
CA PRO A 384 -8.53 6.09 12.77
C PRO A 384 -7.91 6.26 14.16
N LEU A 385 -6.96 5.41 14.51
CA LEU A 385 -6.26 5.52 15.79
C LEU A 385 -5.38 6.80 15.83
N PRO A 386 -5.09 7.35 17.03
CA PRO A 386 -4.38 8.63 17.19
C PRO A 386 -2.87 8.53 16.91
N PHE A 387 -2.46 7.71 15.95
CA PHE A 387 -1.08 7.65 15.51
C PHE A 387 -0.71 8.94 14.75
N PRO A 388 0.53 9.43 14.88
CA PRO A 388 1.00 10.52 14.06
C PRO A 388 0.92 10.08 12.60
N LYS A 389 0.43 10.96 11.73
CA LYS A 389 0.52 10.72 10.29
C LYS A 389 1.98 10.47 9.96
N ARG A 390 2.27 9.25 9.49
CA ARG A 390 3.63 8.89 9.12
C ARG A 390 4.03 9.75 7.94
N PRO A 391 5.28 10.24 7.88
CA PRO A 391 5.79 10.79 6.63
C PRO A 391 5.63 9.71 5.56
N GLN A 392 5.05 10.08 4.41
CA GLN A 392 5.00 9.19 3.25
C GLN A 392 6.44 8.95 2.75
N LEU A 393 7.09 7.88 3.21
CA LEU A 393 8.34 7.37 2.64
C LEU A 393 7.95 6.77 1.30
N ILE A 394 8.04 7.59 0.26
CA ILE A 394 7.87 7.14 -1.11
C ILE A 394 9.12 6.30 -1.43
N MET A 395 9.00 4.98 -1.26
CA MET A 395 10.00 4.02 -1.69
C MET A 395 9.52 3.44 -3.01
N HIS A 396 10.23 3.72 -4.10
CA HIS A 396 10.00 3.13 -5.41
C HIS A 396 10.87 1.88 -5.62
#